data_AF-A0A2C9LS67-F1
#
_entry.id   AF-A0A2C9LS67-F1
#
_cell.length_a   1.000
_cell.length_b   1.000
_cell.length_c   1.000
_cell.angle_alpha   90.00
_cell.angle_beta   90.00
_cell.angle_gamma   90.00
#
_symmetry.space_group_name_H-M   'P 1'
#
loop_
_entity.id
_entity.type
_entity.pdbx_description
1 polymer ?
#
loop_
_entity_poly.entity_id
_entity_poly.type
_entity_poly.pdbx_seq_one_letter_code
_entity_poly.pdbx_strand_id
1 'polypeptide(L)'
;AHGINASLDVIVKGFVNLIAKIGWDTLHEQFTNLLEQSKKSKDYDQVFDMLKSAVVQMTKTKHDWESKAEDSLRVMQLNTLEDRSVHDKEQWDKAAKFMEDTMKERLAITDSELEVITGPNLVKQWVKWTKRTEEHVKASAVKTELEKLLNVDPTHSSHLAPDELTTVRRNLLNQSFDVDADK
;
A
#
# COMPACT_ATOMS: atom_id res chain seq x y z
N ALA A 1 7.59 -23.40 -16.03
CA ALA A 1 7.53 -22.16 -16.86
C ALA A 1 6.35 -21.25 -16.52
N HIS A 2 5.14 -21.77 -16.27
CA HIS A 2 3.95 -20.94 -16.00
C HIS A 2 3.98 -20.20 -14.63
N GLY A 3 4.54 -20.80 -13.56
CA GLY A 3 4.59 -20.15 -12.24
C GLY A 3 5.57 -18.96 -12.12
N ILE A 4 6.61 -18.92 -12.96
CA ILE A 4 7.59 -17.81 -12.95
C ILE A 4 6.97 -16.56 -13.60
N ASN A 5 6.18 -16.73 -14.67
CA ASN A 5 5.49 -15.62 -15.33
C ASN A 5 4.37 -15.02 -14.46
N ALA A 6 3.63 -15.83 -13.70
CA ALA A 6 2.60 -15.32 -12.80
C ALA A 6 3.20 -14.50 -11.64
N SER A 7 4.33 -14.97 -11.07
CA SER A 7 5.05 -14.25 -10.02
C SER A 7 5.67 -12.94 -10.55
N LEU A 8 6.18 -12.94 -11.79
CA LEU A 8 6.63 -11.73 -12.47
C LEU A 8 5.49 -10.73 -12.70
N ASP A 9 4.31 -11.18 -13.13
CA ASP A 9 3.16 -10.30 -13.39
C ASP A 9 2.66 -9.61 -12.10
N VAL A 10 2.67 -10.32 -10.97
CA VAL A 10 2.32 -9.76 -9.66
C VAL A 10 3.36 -8.73 -9.20
N ILE A 11 4.64 -9.03 -9.33
CA ILE A 11 5.71 -8.10 -8.98
C ILE A 11 5.64 -6.85 -9.88
N VAL A 12 5.44 -7.02 -11.18
CA VAL A 12 5.32 -5.92 -12.14
C VAL A 12 4.07 -5.08 -11.87
N LYS A 13 2.92 -5.67 -11.60
CA LYS A 13 1.70 -4.93 -11.21
C LYS A 13 1.88 -4.18 -9.89
N GLY A 14 2.49 -4.82 -8.89
CA GLY A 14 2.81 -4.17 -7.62
C GLY A 14 3.75 -2.98 -7.81
N PHE A 15 4.73 -3.13 -8.69
CA PHE A 15 5.69 -2.07 -9.05
C PHE A 15 5.03 -0.88 -9.74
N VAL A 16 4.14 -1.13 -10.71
CA VAL A 16 3.41 -0.08 -11.44
C VAL A 16 2.53 0.73 -10.48
N ASN A 17 1.77 0.05 -9.62
CA ASN A 17 0.92 0.71 -8.62
C ASN A 17 1.74 1.53 -7.62
N LEU A 18 2.91 1.02 -7.21
CA LEU A 18 3.82 1.73 -6.31
C LEU A 18 4.36 3.00 -6.97
N ILE A 19 4.81 2.94 -8.23
CA ILE A 19 5.32 4.13 -8.92
C ILE A 19 4.20 5.14 -9.17
N ALA A 20 2.99 4.71 -9.55
CA ALA A 20 1.85 5.60 -9.71
C ALA A 20 1.56 6.36 -8.40
N LYS A 21 1.60 5.66 -7.26
CA LYS A 21 1.45 6.25 -5.93
C LYS A 21 2.58 7.22 -5.59
N ILE A 22 3.84 6.84 -5.83
CA ILE A 22 5.00 7.71 -5.58
C ILE A 22 4.94 8.96 -6.46
N GLY A 23 4.63 8.79 -7.75
CA GLY A 23 4.48 9.91 -8.68
C GLY A 23 3.36 10.87 -8.27
N TRP A 24 2.24 10.33 -7.78
CA TRP A 24 1.15 11.12 -7.20
C TRP A 24 1.58 11.90 -5.95
N ASP A 25 2.26 11.22 -5.02
CA ASP A 25 2.75 11.82 -3.78
C ASP A 25 3.77 12.94 -4.08
N THR A 26 4.73 12.70 -4.98
CA THR A 26 5.72 13.68 -5.42
C THR A 26 5.09 14.86 -6.16
N LEU A 27 4.14 14.63 -7.06
CA LEU A 27 3.44 15.71 -7.76
C LEU A 27 2.72 16.62 -6.77
N HIS A 28 2.05 16.02 -5.78
CA HIS A 28 1.38 16.78 -4.73
C HIS A 28 2.33 17.57 -3.84
N GLU A 29 3.48 16.99 -3.51
CA GLU A 29 4.53 17.69 -2.77
C GLU A 29 5.04 18.90 -3.56
N GLN A 30 5.36 18.73 -4.85
CA GLN A 30 5.80 19.82 -5.72
C GLN A 30 4.71 20.89 -5.90
N PHE A 31 3.45 20.48 -6.06
CA PHE A 31 2.32 21.40 -6.16
C PHE A 31 2.12 22.21 -4.87
N THR A 32 2.28 21.56 -3.71
CA THR A 32 2.22 22.22 -2.40
C THR A 32 3.36 23.22 -2.24
N ASN A 33 4.58 22.83 -2.63
CA ASN A 33 5.75 23.72 -2.65
C ASN A 33 5.53 24.95 -3.56
N LEU A 34 4.93 24.77 -4.74
CA LEU A 34 4.59 25.88 -5.64
C LEU A 34 3.52 26.80 -5.05
N LEU A 35 2.50 26.25 -4.40
CA LEU A 35 1.51 27.04 -3.68
C LEU A 35 2.17 27.87 -2.57
N GLU A 36 3.07 27.29 -1.78
CA GLU A 36 3.82 27.99 -0.74
C GLU A 36 4.76 29.07 -1.29
N GLN A 37 5.42 28.81 -2.42
CA GLN A 37 6.23 29.82 -3.12
C GLN A 37 5.37 30.97 -3.63
N SER A 38 4.17 30.70 -4.15
CA SER A 38 3.24 31.73 -4.60
C SER A 38 2.80 32.66 -3.46
N LYS A 39 2.71 32.15 -2.22
CA LYS A 39 2.41 32.95 -1.01
C LYS A 39 3.48 33.98 -0.66
N LYS A 40 4.70 33.82 -1.17
CA LYS A 40 5.84 34.71 -0.91
C LYS A 40 5.89 35.90 -1.89
N SER A 41 5.00 35.95 -2.89
CA SER A 41 4.91 37.05 -3.85
C SER A 41 4.32 38.31 -3.22
N LYS A 42 4.78 39.48 -3.69
CA LYS A 42 4.41 40.80 -3.15
C LYS A 42 2.95 41.21 -3.44
N ASP A 43 2.32 40.56 -4.41
CA ASP A 43 0.92 40.76 -4.82
C ASP A 43 -0.01 39.60 -4.37
N TYR A 44 0.40 38.84 -3.35
CA TYR A 44 -0.36 37.67 -2.91
C TYR A 44 -1.60 38.07 -2.08
N ASP A 45 -2.78 37.72 -2.59
CA ASP A 45 -4.05 37.88 -1.87
C ASP A 45 -4.42 36.59 -1.11
N GLN A 46 -4.62 36.74 0.20
CA GLN A 46 -4.91 35.66 1.15
C GLN A 46 -6.40 35.23 1.14
N VAL A 47 -7.29 35.99 0.48
CA VAL A 47 -8.74 35.74 0.47
C VAL A 47 -9.10 34.34 -0.04
N PHE A 48 -8.31 33.78 -0.96
CA PHE A 48 -8.56 32.46 -1.55
C PHE A 48 -7.77 31.31 -0.92
N ASP A 49 -6.96 31.56 0.11
CA ASP A 49 -6.11 30.52 0.73
C ASP A 49 -6.89 29.34 1.25
N MET A 50 -8.00 29.63 1.93
CA MET A 50 -8.86 28.61 2.52
C MET A 50 -9.52 27.76 1.42
N LEU A 51 -9.94 28.39 0.32
CA LEU A 51 -10.51 27.69 -0.84
C LEU A 51 -9.44 26.86 -1.57
N LYS A 52 -8.26 27.42 -1.82
CA LYS A 52 -7.14 26.70 -2.45
C LYS A 52 -6.73 25.48 -1.62
N SER A 53 -6.63 25.64 -0.29
CA SER A 53 -6.34 24.54 0.64
C SER A 53 -7.43 23.48 0.63
N ALA A 54 -8.70 23.88 0.70
CA ALA A 54 -9.83 22.96 0.65
C ALA A 54 -9.92 22.21 -0.70
N VAL A 55 -9.65 22.89 -1.81
CA VAL A 55 -9.61 22.29 -3.15
C VAL A 55 -8.44 21.32 -3.28
N VAL A 56 -7.24 21.65 -2.77
CA VAL A 56 -6.09 20.72 -2.74
C VAL A 56 -6.43 19.46 -1.94
N GLN A 57 -7.02 19.62 -0.75
CA GLN A 57 -7.39 18.50 0.11
C GLN A 57 -8.48 17.63 -0.54
N MET A 58 -9.49 18.25 -1.14
CA MET A 58 -10.58 17.57 -1.82
C MET A 58 -10.11 16.84 -3.09
N THR A 59 -9.20 17.45 -3.86
CA THR A 59 -8.55 16.80 -5.00
C THR A 59 -7.72 15.61 -4.52
N LYS A 60 -6.94 15.76 -3.43
CA LYS A 60 -6.14 14.64 -2.88
C LYS A 60 -6.99 13.46 -2.41
N THR A 61 -8.19 13.72 -1.88
CA THR A 61 -9.10 12.66 -1.37
C THR A 61 -10.01 12.07 -2.44
N LYS A 62 -10.35 12.81 -3.49
CA LYS A 62 -11.27 12.36 -4.55
C LYS A 62 -10.57 11.99 -5.86
N HIS A 63 -9.27 12.21 -5.97
CA HIS A 63 -8.57 11.87 -7.21
C HIS A 63 -8.42 10.37 -7.32
N ASP A 64 -9.06 9.85 -8.36
CA ASP A 64 -8.81 8.53 -8.90
C ASP A 64 -8.05 8.76 -10.21
N TRP A 65 -6.99 7.98 -10.42
CA TRP A 65 -6.27 8.05 -11.68
C TRP A 65 -7.19 7.54 -12.79
N GLU A 66 -7.31 8.29 -13.88
CA GLU A 66 -7.99 7.75 -15.07
C GLU A 66 -7.23 6.49 -15.51
N SER A 67 -7.94 5.39 -15.77
CA SER A 67 -7.33 4.12 -16.24
C SER A 67 -6.38 4.32 -17.43
N LYS A 68 -6.67 5.31 -18.29
CA LYS A 68 -5.83 5.71 -19.42
C LYS A 68 -4.50 6.37 -19.00
N ALA A 69 -4.48 7.06 -17.86
CA ALA A 69 -3.27 7.65 -17.29
C ALA A 69 -2.36 6.57 -16.69
N GLU A 70 -2.91 5.49 -16.11
CA GLU A 70 -2.13 4.33 -15.67
C GLU A 70 -1.42 3.64 -16.83
N ASP A 71 -2.13 3.41 -17.95
CA ASP A 71 -1.54 2.86 -19.17
C ASP A 71 -0.48 3.80 -19.78
N SER A 72 -0.73 5.11 -19.74
CA SER A 72 0.25 6.12 -20.18
C SER A 72 1.49 6.14 -19.29
N LEU A 73 1.34 5.98 -17.98
CA LEU A 73 2.45 5.86 -17.03
C LEU A 73 3.22 4.56 -17.24
N ARG A 74 2.53 3.45 -17.52
CA ARG A 74 3.17 2.16 -17.86
C ARG A 74 3.99 2.27 -19.15
N VAL A 75 3.45 2.95 -20.17
CA VAL A 75 4.18 3.24 -21.43
C VAL A 75 5.34 4.19 -21.18
N MET A 76 5.17 5.25 -20.39
CA MET A 76 6.27 6.15 -20.02
C MET A 76 7.37 5.41 -19.26
N GLN A 77 7.00 4.55 -18.29
CA GLN A 77 7.91 3.70 -17.54
C GLN A 77 8.66 2.74 -18.46
N LEU A 78 7.93 2.00 -19.29
CA LEU A 78 8.52 1.11 -20.30
C LEU A 78 9.47 1.89 -21.21
N ASN A 79 9.10 3.08 -21.68
CA ASN A 79 9.97 3.92 -22.49
C ASN A 79 11.21 4.44 -21.72
N THR A 80 11.09 4.83 -20.45
CA THR A 80 12.26 5.17 -19.59
C THR A 80 13.15 3.97 -19.28
N LEU A 81 12.57 2.76 -19.27
CA LEU A 81 13.30 1.50 -19.09
C LEU A 81 13.94 1.04 -20.41
N GLU A 82 13.28 1.29 -21.55
CA GLU A 82 13.67 0.76 -22.88
C GLU A 82 14.73 1.60 -23.58
N ASP A 83 14.80 2.94 -23.45
CA ASP A 83 15.87 3.68 -24.14
C ASP A 83 16.27 5.03 -23.52
N ARG A 84 17.59 5.15 -23.28
CA ARG A 84 18.46 6.34 -23.13
C ARG A 84 18.51 7.21 -21.87
N SER A 85 17.73 7.04 -20.82
CA SER A 85 17.81 8.01 -19.70
C SER A 85 18.79 7.68 -18.58
N VAL A 86 19.32 6.45 -18.45
CA VAL A 86 20.30 6.18 -17.38
C VAL A 86 21.72 6.32 -17.86
N HIS A 87 22.22 7.54 -17.73
CA HIS A 87 23.56 7.93 -18.13
C HIS A 87 24.64 7.50 -17.10
N ASP A 88 24.23 6.91 -15.97
CA ASP A 88 25.17 6.44 -14.94
C ASP A 88 24.58 5.31 -14.08
N LYS A 89 25.33 4.21 -13.91
CA LYS A 89 24.99 3.08 -13.03
C LYS A 89 24.70 3.54 -11.60
N GLU A 90 25.37 4.60 -11.16
CA GLU A 90 25.17 5.18 -9.82
C GLU A 90 23.74 5.68 -9.60
N GLN A 91 23.08 6.22 -10.63
CA GLN A 91 21.70 6.70 -10.53
C GLN A 91 20.70 5.54 -10.45
N TRP A 92 20.95 4.46 -11.17
CA TRP A 92 20.18 3.21 -11.07
C TRP A 92 20.26 2.62 -9.66
N ASP A 93 21.46 2.50 -9.10
CA ASP A 93 21.67 1.96 -7.76
C ASP A 93 20.97 2.84 -6.70
N LYS A 94 21.02 4.17 -6.86
CA LYS A 94 20.30 5.11 -5.99
C LYS A 94 18.78 4.96 -6.08
N ALA A 95 18.22 4.83 -7.29
CA ALA A 95 16.79 4.64 -7.48
C ALA A 95 16.32 3.28 -6.94
N ALA A 96 17.08 2.21 -7.20
CA ALA A 96 16.81 0.88 -6.66
C ALA A 96 16.84 0.87 -5.13
N LYS A 97 17.85 1.53 -4.53
CA LYS A 97 17.94 1.66 -3.08
C LYS A 97 16.80 2.47 -2.49
N PHE A 98 16.43 3.59 -3.12
CA PHE A 98 15.27 4.38 -2.71
C PHE A 98 13.98 3.56 -2.75
N MET A 99 13.79 2.74 -3.78
CA MET A 99 12.65 1.84 -3.87
C MET A 99 12.67 0.76 -2.80
N GLU A 100 13.84 0.16 -2.53
CA GLU A 100 14.02 -0.82 -1.46
C GLU A 100 13.69 -0.20 -0.08
N ASP A 101 14.21 0.99 0.20
CA ASP A 101 13.96 1.72 1.43
C ASP A 101 12.47 2.08 1.56
N THR A 102 11.84 2.51 0.47
CA THR A 102 10.38 2.79 0.43
C THR A 102 9.57 1.52 0.67
N MET A 103 9.93 0.39 0.05
CA MET A 103 9.24 -0.89 0.28
C MET A 103 9.38 -1.36 1.73
N LYS A 104 10.56 -1.22 2.33
CA LYS A 104 10.80 -1.53 3.74
C LYS A 104 10.00 -0.63 4.68
N GLU A 105 9.92 0.66 4.38
CA GLU A 105 9.09 1.60 5.15
C GLU A 105 7.61 1.22 5.06
N ARG A 106 7.10 0.94 3.86
CA ARG A 106 5.71 0.51 3.65
C ARG A 106 5.41 -0.82 4.34
N LEU A 107 6.35 -1.76 4.35
CA LEU A 107 6.24 -3.01 5.10
C LEU A 107 6.15 -2.74 6.59
N ALA A 108 7.03 -1.88 7.14
CA ALA A 108 7.01 -1.52 8.56
C ALA A 108 5.70 -0.83 8.98
N ILE A 109 5.16 0.04 8.13
CA ILE A 109 3.85 0.68 8.36
C ILE A 109 2.74 -0.39 8.39
N THR A 110 2.69 -1.24 7.37
CA THR A 110 1.69 -2.33 7.27
C THR A 110 1.77 -3.27 8.47
N ASP A 111 2.97 -3.67 8.88
CA ASP A 111 3.19 -4.52 10.06
C ASP A 111 2.70 -3.84 11.34
N SER A 112 2.92 -2.53 11.47
CA SER A 112 2.42 -1.75 12.61
C SER A 112 0.90 -1.66 12.62
N GLU A 113 0.26 -1.39 11.48
CA GLU A 113 -1.21 -1.37 11.36
C GLU A 113 -1.81 -2.74 11.68
N LEU A 114 -1.19 -3.81 11.17
CA LEU A 114 -1.61 -5.17 11.42
C LEU A 114 -1.41 -5.58 12.89
N GLU A 115 -0.38 -5.06 13.56
CA GLU A 115 -0.18 -5.26 15.01
C GLU A 115 -1.25 -4.55 15.85
N VAL A 116 -1.74 -3.39 15.42
CA VAL A 116 -2.88 -2.72 16.09
C VAL A 116 -4.14 -3.60 16.04
N ILE A 117 -4.35 -4.34 14.93
CA ILE A 117 -5.54 -5.16 14.72
C ILE A 117 -5.42 -6.54 15.38
N THR A 118 -4.25 -7.18 15.29
CA THR A 118 -4.01 -8.55 15.78
C THR A 118 -3.43 -8.60 17.20
N GLY A 119 -3.01 -7.45 17.71
CA GLY A 119 -2.49 -7.26 19.05
C GLY A 119 -1.01 -7.63 19.15
N PRO A 120 -0.39 -7.37 20.32
CA PRO A 120 1.05 -7.52 20.49
C PRO A 120 1.51 -8.96 20.23
N ASN A 121 2.64 -9.12 19.54
CA ASN A 121 3.33 -10.40 19.37
C ASN A 121 3.81 -10.97 20.70
N LEU A 122 4.01 -12.30 20.78
CA LEU A 122 4.41 -13.01 22.00
C LEU A 122 5.65 -12.39 22.68
N VAL A 123 6.64 -11.96 21.89
CA VAL A 123 7.84 -11.28 22.40
C VAL A 123 7.48 -9.94 23.05
N LYS A 124 6.61 -9.15 22.43
CA LYS A 124 6.15 -7.85 22.97
C LYS A 124 5.27 -8.03 24.19
N GLN A 125 4.43 -9.06 24.24
CA GLN A 125 3.65 -9.41 25.43
C GLN A 125 4.56 -9.70 26.62
N TRP A 126 5.64 -10.43 26.38
CA TRP A 126 6.60 -10.79 27.42
C TRP A 126 7.43 -9.59 27.88
N VAL A 127 7.90 -8.76 26.95
CA VAL A 127 8.75 -7.59 27.26
C VAL A 127 7.95 -6.44 27.88
N LYS A 128 6.73 -6.18 27.39
CA LYS A 128 5.89 -5.06 27.85
C LYS A 128 4.79 -5.47 28.83
N TRP A 129 4.70 -6.76 29.19
CA TRP A 129 3.66 -7.32 30.06
C TRP A 129 2.23 -7.00 29.60
N THR A 130 2.03 -6.89 28.29
CA THR A 130 0.73 -6.56 27.69
C THR A 130 -0.06 -7.82 27.35
N LYS A 131 -1.36 -7.83 27.63
CA LYS A 131 -2.27 -8.92 27.27
C LYS A 131 -3.00 -8.61 25.95
N ARG A 132 -3.38 -9.63 25.20
CA ARG A 132 -4.31 -9.51 24.06
C ARG A 132 -5.75 -9.45 24.57
N THR A 133 -6.61 -8.67 23.91
CA THR A 133 -8.06 -8.73 24.12
C THR A 133 -8.66 -9.88 23.30
N GLU A 134 -9.91 -10.27 23.59
CA GLU A 134 -10.60 -11.33 22.85
C GLU A 134 -10.70 -11.03 21.35
N GLU A 135 -10.89 -9.76 20.98
CA GLU A 135 -10.90 -9.30 19.58
C GLU A 135 -9.55 -9.51 18.90
N HIS A 136 -8.43 -9.17 19.56
CA HIS A 136 -7.09 -9.41 19.04
C HIS A 136 -6.81 -10.91 18.83
N VAL A 137 -7.31 -11.77 19.73
CA VAL A 137 -7.18 -13.22 19.60
C VAL A 137 -7.95 -13.73 18.38
N LYS A 138 -9.21 -13.29 18.19
CA LYS A 138 -10.00 -13.62 16.99
C LYS A 138 -9.33 -13.13 15.70
N ALA A 139 -8.89 -11.88 15.67
CA ALA A 139 -8.21 -11.28 14.51
C ALA A 139 -6.89 -12.01 14.19
N SER A 140 -6.13 -12.42 15.20
CA SER A 140 -4.92 -13.24 15.01
C SER A 140 -5.24 -14.61 14.44
N ALA A 141 -6.35 -15.25 14.84
CA ALA A 141 -6.76 -16.54 14.30
C ALA A 141 -7.20 -16.42 12.83
N VAL A 142 -7.97 -15.38 12.50
CA VAL A 142 -8.33 -15.05 11.11
C VAL A 142 -7.07 -14.84 10.27
N LYS A 143 -6.13 -14.00 10.75
CA LYS A 143 -4.86 -13.75 10.08
C LYS A 143 -4.10 -15.04 9.78
N THR A 144 -3.98 -15.95 10.75
CA THR A 144 -3.29 -17.23 10.55
C THR A 144 -3.95 -18.11 9.51
N GLU A 145 -5.29 -18.13 9.41
CA GLU A 145 -5.98 -18.86 8.34
C GLU A 145 -5.78 -18.20 6.97
N LEU A 146 -5.79 -16.87 6.89
CA LEU A 146 -5.50 -16.14 5.64
C LEU A 146 -4.05 -16.34 5.19
N GLU A 147 -3.08 -16.35 6.11
CA GLU A 147 -1.68 -16.66 5.81
C GLU A 147 -1.51 -18.08 5.25
N LYS A 148 -2.33 -19.05 5.70
CA LYS A 148 -2.31 -20.40 5.12
C LYS A 148 -2.80 -20.41 3.68
N LEU A 149 -3.85 -19.66 3.36
CA LEU A 149 -4.34 -19.51 1.99
C LEU A 149 -3.27 -18.86 1.10
N LEU A 150 -2.66 -17.78 1.58
CA LEU A 150 -1.61 -17.07 0.85
C LEU A 150 -0.32 -17.92 0.67
N ASN A 151 -0.01 -18.80 1.62
CA ASN A 151 1.11 -19.74 1.47
C ASN A 151 0.84 -20.81 0.39
N VAL A 152 -0.43 -21.18 0.17
CA VAL A 152 -0.81 -22.14 -0.87
C VAL A 152 -0.88 -21.45 -2.24
N ASP A 153 -1.42 -20.24 -2.29
CA ASP A 153 -1.46 -19.39 -3.48
C ASP A 153 -0.89 -17.99 -3.17
N PRO A 154 0.41 -17.75 -3.43
CA PRO A 154 1.03 -16.44 -3.23
C PRO A 154 0.47 -15.33 -4.15
N THR A 155 -0.30 -15.71 -5.18
CA THR A 155 -0.91 -14.79 -6.15
C THR A 155 -2.40 -14.58 -5.92
N HIS A 156 -2.91 -15.05 -4.78
CA HIS A 156 -4.32 -15.00 -4.41
C HIS A 156 -4.85 -13.55 -4.41
N SER A 157 -6.09 -13.39 -4.88
CA SER A 157 -6.76 -12.09 -4.94
C SER A 157 -7.05 -11.56 -3.52
N SER A 158 -7.10 -10.24 -3.34
CA SER A 158 -7.55 -9.67 -2.06
C SER A 158 -9.00 -10.02 -1.70
N HIS A 159 -9.76 -10.61 -2.64
CA HIS A 159 -11.12 -11.08 -2.43
C HIS A 159 -11.14 -12.60 -2.25
N LEU A 160 -11.67 -13.04 -1.11
CA LEU A 160 -11.94 -14.45 -0.85
C LEU A 160 -13.17 -14.91 -1.63
N ALA A 161 -13.06 -16.04 -2.32
CA ALA A 161 -14.20 -16.66 -2.97
C ALA A 161 -15.21 -17.21 -1.93
N PRO A 162 -16.50 -17.38 -2.28
CA PRO A 162 -17.53 -17.81 -1.33
C PRO A 162 -17.26 -19.16 -0.66
N ASP A 163 -16.62 -20.08 -1.39
CA ASP A 163 -16.19 -21.40 -0.90
C ASP A 163 -14.97 -21.31 0.03
N GLU A 164 -14.03 -20.41 -0.26
CA GLU A 164 -12.89 -20.12 0.62
C GLU A 164 -13.35 -19.50 1.94
N LEU A 165 -14.27 -18.52 1.89
CA LEU A 165 -14.90 -17.95 3.08
C LEU A 165 -15.58 -19.01 3.93
N THR A 166 -16.31 -19.93 3.29
CA THR A 166 -16.97 -21.03 3.99
C THR A 166 -15.96 -21.95 4.66
N THR A 167 -14.82 -22.19 4.01
CA THR A 167 -13.74 -23.04 4.52
C THR A 167 -13.02 -22.37 5.70
N VAL A 168 -12.64 -21.11 5.57
CA VAL A 168 -12.02 -20.31 6.64
C VAL A 168 -12.94 -20.23 7.85
N ARG A 169 -14.23 -19.94 7.65
CA ARG A 169 -15.21 -19.92 8.75
C ARG A 169 -15.30 -21.27 9.45
N ARG A 170 -15.37 -22.38 8.70
CA ARG A 170 -15.42 -23.72 9.29
C ARG A 170 -14.14 -24.03 10.11
N ASN A 171 -12.97 -23.62 9.62
CA ASN A 171 -11.71 -23.80 10.36
C ASN A 171 -11.66 -22.97 11.64
N LEU A 172 -12.15 -21.72 11.61
CA LEU A 172 -12.21 -20.85 12.78
C LEU A 172 -13.21 -21.35 13.83
N LEU A 173 -14.37 -21.85 13.40
CA LEU A 173 -15.33 -22.52 14.28
C LEU A 173 -14.74 -23.76 14.94
N ASN A 174 -13.97 -24.57 14.20
CA ASN A 174 -13.24 -25.72 14.77
C ASN A 174 -12.17 -25.30 15.80
N GLN A 175 -11.65 -24.08 15.70
CA GLN A 175 -10.75 -23.47 16.67
C GLN A 175 -11.48 -22.73 17.82
N SER A 176 -12.82 -22.88 17.91
CA SER A 176 -13.69 -22.21 18.89
C SER A 176 -13.80 -20.68 18.74
N PHE A 177 -13.48 -20.15 17.55
CA PHE A 177 -13.69 -18.74 17.21
C PHE A 177 -14.94 -18.58 16.36
N ASP A 178 -15.97 -17.94 16.93
CA ASP A 178 -17.17 -17.56 16.19
C ASP A 178 -16.99 -16.19 15.52
N VAL A 179 -17.25 -16.17 14.21
CA VAL A 179 -17.06 -15.02 13.33
C VAL A 179 -18.35 -14.82 12.52
N ASP A 180 -19.29 -14.06 13.11
CA ASP A 180 -20.52 -13.65 12.46
C ASP A 180 -20.24 -12.73 11.27
N ALA A 181 -21.01 -12.90 10.18
CA ALA A 181 -20.89 -12.10 8.95
C ALA A 181 -21.77 -10.84 8.92
N ASP A 182 -22.64 -10.65 9.91
CA ASP A 182 -23.56 -9.51 9.91
C ASP A 182 -23.03 -8.38 10.80
N LYS A 183 -22.14 -7.58 10.21
CA LYS A 183 -21.99 -6.14 10.47
C LYS A 183 -21.14 -5.45 9.40
#